data_AF-A0A3D1IAR2-F1
#
_entry.id   AF-A0A3D1IAR2-F1
#
_cell.length_a   1.000
_cell.length_b   1.000
_cell.length_c   1.000
_cell.angle_alpha   90.00
_cell.angle_beta   90.00
_cell.angle_gamma   90.00
#
_symmetry.space_group_name_H-M   'P 1'
#
loop_
_entity.id
_entity.type
_entity.pdbx_description
1 polymer ?
#
loop_
_entity_poly.entity_id
_entity_poly.type
_entity_poly.pdbx_seq_one_letter_code
_entity_poly.pdbx_strand_id
1 'polypeptide(L)' 'MSKSPERRDQCCLCGKTKEQVKKLIVGLHGAVCSDCIDLCNDILNNEPERHPRPMTEEPPA' A
#
# COMPACT_ATOMS: atom_id res chain seq x y z
N MET A 1 -11.17 -24.34 19.43
CA MET A 1 -11.08 -22.97 18.88
C MET A 1 -9.84 -22.89 18.01
N SER A 2 -9.99 -22.91 16.69
CA SER A 2 -8.84 -22.87 15.77
C SER A 2 -9.23 -22.10 14.50
N LYS A 3 -9.54 -20.81 14.64
CA LYS A 3 -9.63 -19.91 13.48
C LYS A 3 -8.24 -19.33 13.22
N SER A 4 -7.57 -19.76 12.17
CA SER A 4 -6.34 -19.11 11.67
C SER A 4 -6.16 -19.35 10.17
N PRO A 5 -6.98 -18.69 9.34
CA PRO A 5 -6.48 -18.21 8.04
C PRO A 5 -6.72 -16.69 7.80
N GLU A 6 -7.29 -15.96 8.76
CA GLU A 6 -7.91 -14.63 8.56
C GLU A 6 -6.96 -13.47 8.16
N ARG A 7 -5.64 -13.68 8.06
CA ARG A 7 -4.69 -12.61 7.68
C ARG A 7 -4.30 -12.61 6.20
N ARG A 8 -4.85 -13.52 5.38
CA ARG A 8 -4.59 -13.57 3.92
C ARG A 8 -5.72 -12.98 3.06
N ASP A 9 -6.83 -12.61 3.69
CA ASP A 9 -8.02 -12.09 3.01
C ASP A 9 -8.21 -10.58 3.20
N GLN A 10 -7.22 -9.89 3.78
CA GLN A 10 -7.28 -8.46 4.06
C GLN A 10 -6.18 -7.68 3.35
N CYS A 11 -6.54 -6.56 2.74
CA CYS A 11 -5.57 -5.65 2.15
C CYS A 11 -4.63 -5.06 3.21
N CYS A 12 -3.32 -5.14 3.01
CA CYS A 12 -2.33 -4.63 3.94
C CYS A 12 -2.32 -3.08 4.04
N LEU A 13 -2.88 -2.38 3.06
CA LEU A 13 -2.93 -0.92 3.06
C LEU A 13 -4.18 -0.37 3.74
N CYS A 14 -5.37 -0.86 3.36
CA CYS A 14 -6.64 -0.33 3.86
C CYS A 14 -7.36 -1.25 4.86
N GLY A 15 -6.85 -2.46 5.11
CA GLY A 15 -7.45 -3.43 6.04
C GLY A 15 -8.74 -4.11 5.55
N LYS A 16 -9.23 -3.75 4.36
CA LYS A 16 -10.49 -4.28 3.80
C LYS A 16 -10.37 -5.75 3.42
N THR A 17 -11.42 -6.52 3.70
CA THR A 17 -11.49 -7.93 3.29
C THR A 17 -11.85 -8.09 1.81
N LYS A 18 -11.69 -9.31 1.27
CA LYS A 18 -12.09 -9.67 -0.10
C LYS A 18 -13.55 -9.29 -0.43
N GLU A 19 -14.47 -9.35 0.52
CA GLU A 19 -15.88 -8.99 0.32
C GLU A 19 -16.12 -7.47 0.20
N GLN A 20 -15.20 -6.65 0.72
CA GLN A 20 -15.34 -5.19 0.76
C GLN A 20 -14.66 -4.48 -0.43
N VAL A 21 -13.96 -5.22 -1.29
CA VAL A 21 -13.20 -4.66 -2.41
C VAL A 21 -13.60 -5.36 -3.71
N LYS A 22 -13.53 -4.62 -4.83
CA LYS A 22 -13.85 -5.19 -6.15
C LYS A 22 -12.88 -6.31 -6.54
N LYS A 23 -11.61 -6.16 -6.18
CA LYS A 23 -10.53 -7.11 -6.46
C LYS A 23 -9.50 -7.05 -5.34
N LEU A 24 -9.16 -8.21 -4.78
CA LEU A 24 -8.08 -8.40 -3.82
C LEU A 24 -7.06 -9.36 -4.42
N ILE A 25 -5.81 -8.91 -4.56
CA ILE A 25 -4.68 -9.68 -5.07
C ILE A 25 -3.95 -10.25 -3.87
N VAL A 26 -3.90 -11.58 -3.76
CA VAL A 26 -3.24 -12.29 -2.66
C VAL A 26 -1.98 -12.97 -3.20
N GLY A 27 -0.82 -12.61 -2.67
CA GLY A 27 0.47 -13.24 -2.95
C GLY A 27 1.00 -14.02 -1.74
N LEU A 28 2.15 -14.67 -1.92
CA LEU A 28 2.81 -15.45 -0.86
C LEU A 28 3.14 -14.60 0.38
N HIS A 29 3.39 -13.30 0.20
CA HIS A 29 3.84 -12.39 1.24
C HIS A 29 2.81 -11.34 1.69
N GLY A 30 1.58 -11.35 1.16
CA GLY A 30 0.58 -10.36 1.55
C GLY A 30 -0.58 -10.24 0.56
N ALA A 31 -1.53 -9.35 0.86
CA ALA A 31 -2.66 -9.07 0.00
C ALA A 31 -2.87 -7.56 -0.18
N VAL A 32 -3.27 -7.16 -1.39
CA VAL A 32 -3.48 -5.75 -1.77
C VAL A 32 -4.70 -5.62 -2.67
N CYS A 33 -5.56 -4.62 -2.45
CA CYS A 33 -6.74 -4.41 -3.27
C CYS A 33 -6.45 -3.46 -4.45
N SER A 34 -7.22 -3.60 -5.53
CA SER A 34 -7.02 -2.79 -6.74
C SER A 34 -7.18 -1.29 -6.50
N ASP A 35 -8.10 -0.86 -5.61
CA ASP A 35 -8.26 0.58 -5.30
C ASP A 35 -7.02 1.17 -4.62
N CYS A 36 -6.35 0.38 -3.75
CA CYS A 36 -5.10 0.82 -3.14
C CYS A 36 -3.96 0.87 -4.15
N ILE A 37 -3.92 -0.03 -5.13
CA ILE A 37 -2.93 0.01 -6.21
C ILE A 37 -3.13 1.27 -7.05
N ASP A 38 -4.37 1.59 -7.40
CA ASP A 38 -4.71 2.77 -8.22
C ASP A 38 -4.33 4.06 -7.49
N LEU A 39 -4.67 4.16 -6.19
CA LEU A 39 -4.28 5.28 -5.35
C LEU A 39 -2.75 5.40 -5.19
N CYS A 40 -2.06 4.29 -4.98
CA CYS A 40 -0.59 4.31 -4.94
C CYS A 40 0.01 4.72 -6.27
N ASN A 41 -0.53 4.25 -7.39
CA ASN A 41 -0.09 4.66 -8.71
C ASN A 41 -0.36 6.15 -8.94
N ASP A 42 -1.50 6.68 -8.50
CA ASP A 42 -1.78 8.12 -8.56
C ASP A 42 -0.72 8.90 -7.77
N ILE A 43 -0.48 8.54 -6.50
CA ILE A 43 0.55 9.18 -5.66
C ILE A 43 1.96 9.08 -6.28
N LEU A 44 2.30 7.95 -6.91
CA LEU A 44 3.62 7.73 -7.53
C LEU A 44 3.78 8.45 -8.87
N ASN A 45 2.70 8.58 -9.65
CA ASN A 45 2.70 9.26 -10.95
C ASN A 45 2.37 10.75 -10.82
N ASN A 46 1.87 11.20 -9.67
CA ASN A 46 1.80 12.61 -9.33
C ASN A 46 3.24 13.10 -9.13
N GLU A 47 3.84 13.64 -10.20
CA GLU A 47 5.10 14.39 -10.13
C GLU A 47 4.97 15.40 -8.97
N PRO A 48 5.81 15.31 -7.92
CA PRO A 48 5.74 16.26 -6.84
C PRO A 48 6.20 17.62 -7.36
N GLU A 49 5.28 18.46 -7.83
CA GLU A 49 5.48 19.89 -7.74
C GLU A 49 5.57 20.24 -6.24
N ARG A 50 6.80 20.21 -5.73
CA ARG A 50 7.24 20.77 -4.44
C ARG A 50 6.82 20.02 -3.18
N HIS A 51 7.68 19.09 -2.78
CA HIS A 51 8.27 19.23 -1.44
C HIS A 51 9.77 18.97 -1.53
N PRO A 52 10.63 20.02 -1.45
CA PRO A 52 12.04 19.76 -1.22
C PRO A 52 12.13 18.96 0.08
N ARG A 53 12.79 17.80 0.03
CA ARG A 53 13.24 17.11 1.25
C ARG A 53 13.87 18.18 2.15
N PRO A 54 13.53 18.30 3.45
CA PRO A 54 14.38 19.04 4.36
C PRO A 54 15.74 18.31 4.33
N MET A 55 16.67 18.91 3.61
CA MET A 55 18.12 18.88 3.78
C MET A 55 18.56 18.18 5.07
N THR A 56 18.59 16.85 5.04
CA THR A 56 19.45 16.02 5.89
C THR A 56 20.38 15.27 4.96
N GLU A 57 21.23 16.03 4.27
CA GLU A 57 22.49 15.53 3.77
C GLU A 57 23.54 16.52 4.28
N GLU A 58 24.40 16.02 5.17
CA GLU A 58 25.52 16.73 5.78
C GLU A 58 26.52 17.22 4.72
N PRO A 59 27.26 18.31 4.97
CA PRO A 59 28.05 19.00 3.97
C PRO A 59 29.34 18.23 3.64
N PRO A 60 29.69 18.03 2.37
CA PRO A 60 31.08 17.79 1.99
C PRO A 60 31.71 19.11 1.49
N ALA A 61 32.59 19.64 2.36
CA ALA A 61 33.77 20.50 2.13
C ALA A 61 33.66 21.74 1.21
#